data_AF-A0A4Y4MBC4-F1
#
_entry.id   AF-A0A4Y4MBC4-F1
#
_cell.length_a   1.000
_cell.length_b   1.000
_cell.length_c   1.000
_cell.angle_alpha   90.00
_cell.angle_beta   90.00
_cell.angle_gamma   90.00
#
_symmetry.space_group_name_H-M   'P 1'
#
loop_
_entity.id
_entity.type
_entity.pdbx_description
1 polymer ?
#
loop_
_entity_poly.entity_id
_entity_poly.type
_entity_poly.pdbx_seq_one_letter_code
_entity_poly.pdbx_strand_id
1 'polypeptide(L)'
;MKNIYFKAAVFSAISMLTFSSCVKTDDYEVPEIKCTNKFAAANHQLSELATIAKPKPTAADIITEDYIVEAYVSSSDESGNIYKMMFLQDKPENPTQGIEIDIDGGNQYLDFPTGALLRINLKGLIVQGVNGNIKVGSYDPNYPIGRINPNKVSNYIARVCDGQKPVVATMKPLEFASISDALKNGAHINQLVKIKNVQFEDPELTKTFADESGTGDRYITDKKAGRLDLRFSNYATFAKSPISPKYAKSGDIVLLLSRYTGTSNTTIYTEQAYIRDLYDINFPNDRFTPGEPELPSASAVNLFPGSDFENWPSFLSSLNSFGLMPYATQGIGLGYNGTNSLQIKGTPSNNDYVFTSNAASGIPAAPKRITMYIKGTASGKSLSFNVYRATPLAPNTSAFYTFNLGTFSTGATLSPESTNSYNGAINTNGQWRLIELTLTGLTDLNITPGKTMFALKTGKDGVYDLQIDNIKIE
;
A
#
# COMPACT_ATOMS: atom_id res chain seq x y z
N MET A 1 40.96 86.76 -7.27
CA MET A 1 40.71 85.29 -7.24
C MET A 1 39.76 84.82 -6.12
N LYS A 2 39.28 85.63 -5.17
CA LYS A 2 38.33 85.18 -4.11
C LYS A 2 36.84 85.10 -4.52
N ASN A 3 36.40 85.85 -5.54
CA ASN A 3 34.97 85.92 -5.91
C ASN A 3 34.50 84.88 -6.94
N ILE A 4 35.40 84.13 -7.57
CA ILE A 4 35.05 83.07 -8.53
C ILE A 4 34.67 81.78 -7.80
N TYR A 5 35.40 81.43 -6.73
CA TYR A 5 35.12 80.25 -5.93
C TYR A 5 33.82 80.34 -5.13
N PHE A 6 33.40 81.55 -4.72
CA PHE A 6 32.13 81.75 -4.03
C PHE A 6 30.93 81.55 -4.96
N LYS A 7 31.00 82.04 -6.20
CA LYS A 7 29.94 81.83 -7.21
C LYS A 7 29.84 80.37 -7.65
N ALA A 8 30.99 79.68 -7.79
CA ALA A 8 31.01 78.25 -8.10
C ALA A 8 30.47 77.38 -6.94
N ALA A 9 30.76 77.73 -5.69
CA ALA A 9 30.23 77.03 -4.52
C ALA A 9 28.71 77.22 -4.36
N VAL A 10 28.19 78.42 -4.63
CA VAL A 10 26.73 78.68 -4.61
C VAL A 10 26.01 77.97 -5.74
N PHE A 11 26.58 77.91 -6.95
CA PHE A 11 25.99 77.15 -8.07
C PHE A 11 26.02 75.63 -7.84
N SER A 12 27.06 75.12 -7.19
CA SER A 12 27.17 73.69 -6.85
C SER A 12 26.21 73.31 -5.70
N ALA A 13 25.98 74.21 -4.73
CA ALA A 13 25.01 74.01 -3.66
C ALA A 13 23.54 74.08 -4.13
N ILE A 14 23.24 74.91 -5.14
CA ILE A 14 21.89 75.00 -5.73
C ILE A 14 21.60 73.79 -6.64
N SER A 15 22.61 73.25 -7.34
CA SER A 15 22.50 72.02 -8.13
C SER A 15 22.26 70.77 -7.28
N MET A 16 22.74 70.74 -6.03
CA MET A 16 22.44 69.65 -5.08
C MET A 16 21.03 69.70 -4.50
N LEU A 17 20.33 70.84 -4.59
CA LEU A 17 18.96 71.00 -4.06
C LEU A 17 17.87 70.59 -5.07
N THR A 18 18.21 70.29 -6.33
CA THR A 18 17.24 69.90 -7.37
C THR A 18 17.08 68.40 -7.58
N PHE A 19 17.71 67.55 -6.77
CA PHE A 19 17.55 66.08 -6.82
C PHE A 19 16.67 65.50 -5.69
N SER A 20 16.02 66.34 -4.87
CA SER A 20 15.07 65.88 -3.84
C SER A 20 13.62 65.89 -4.31
N SER A 21 13.37 65.71 -5.61
CA SER A 21 12.03 65.41 -6.14
C SER A 21 11.92 63.97 -6.66
N CYS A 22 12.65 63.04 -6.05
CA CYS A 22 12.12 61.68 -5.95
C CYS A 22 10.81 61.79 -5.19
N VAL A 23 9.71 61.96 -5.92
CA VAL A 23 8.41 61.59 -5.39
C VAL A 23 8.59 60.14 -4.94
N LYS A 24 8.49 59.90 -3.63
CA LYS A 24 8.25 58.56 -3.10
C LYS A 24 6.89 58.14 -3.64
N THR A 25 6.84 57.65 -4.87
CA THR A 25 5.70 56.93 -5.45
C THR A 25 5.99 55.43 -5.45
N ASP A 26 6.71 54.95 -4.43
CA ASP A 26 6.75 53.52 -4.11
C ASP A 26 5.51 53.09 -3.30
N ASP A 27 4.55 53.99 -3.07
CA ASP A 27 3.20 53.66 -2.59
C ASP A 27 2.30 53.17 -3.74
N TYR A 28 2.80 52.24 -4.55
CA TYR A 28 1.87 51.32 -5.21
C TYR A 28 1.45 50.32 -4.13
N GLU A 29 0.35 50.63 -3.43
CA GLU A 29 -0.38 49.62 -2.68
C GLU A 29 -0.68 48.49 -3.67
N VAL A 30 0.05 47.37 -3.55
CA VAL A 30 -0.24 46.16 -4.29
C VAL A 30 -1.69 45.83 -3.95
N PRO A 31 -2.62 45.82 -4.92
CA PRO A 31 -4.03 45.59 -4.62
C PRO A 31 -4.14 44.30 -3.81
N GLU A 32 -4.79 44.36 -2.66
CA GLU A 32 -5.00 43.19 -1.80
C GLU A 32 -5.80 42.15 -2.61
N ILE A 33 -5.13 41.10 -3.10
CA ILE A 33 -5.78 40.01 -3.83
C ILE A 33 -6.58 39.21 -2.81
N LYS A 34 -7.82 39.63 -2.53
CA LYS A 34 -8.73 38.92 -1.64
C LYS A 34 -9.26 37.68 -2.35
N CYS A 35 -8.84 36.51 -1.86
CA CYS A 35 -9.47 35.25 -2.23
C CYS A 35 -10.91 35.24 -1.71
N THR A 36 -11.89 35.08 -2.60
CA THR A 36 -13.31 34.98 -2.22
C THR A 36 -13.89 33.62 -2.63
N ASN A 37 -14.77 33.10 -1.78
CA ASN A 37 -15.46 31.84 -2.05
C ASN A 37 -16.51 32.04 -3.14
N LYS A 38 -16.35 31.37 -4.29
CA LYS A 38 -17.30 31.44 -5.42
C LYS A 38 -18.61 30.72 -5.14
N PHE A 39 -18.56 29.56 -4.49
CA PHE A 39 -19.71 28.73 -4.17
C PHE A 39 -20.11 28.84 -2.71
N ALA A 40 -21.39 28.57 -2.42
CA ALA A 40 -21.91 28.44 -1.06
C ALA A 40 -21.17 27.33 -0.28
N ALA A 41 -21.37 27.29 1.04
CA ALA A 41 -20.82 26.20 1.85
C ALA A 41 -21.30 24.83 1.34
N ALA A 42 -20.49 23.79 1.55
CA ALA A 42 -20.90 22.43 1.22
C ALA A 42 -22.22 22.08 1.91
N ASN A 43 -23.14 21.47 1.16
CA ASN A 43 -24.41 20.96 1.66
C ASN A 43 -24.45 19.42 1.66
N HIS A 44 -23.42 18.77 1.11
CA HIS A 44 -23.23 17.33 1.09
C HIS A 44 -21.79 16.96 1.46
N GLN A 45 -21.61 15.75 1.99
CA GLN A 45 -20.28 15.16 2.19
C GLN A 45 -19.80 14.46 0.91
N LEU A 46 -18.49 14.45 0.67
CA LEU A 46 -17.90 13.76 -0.48
C LEU A 46 -18.26 12.26 -0.54
N SER A 47 -18.36 11.61 0.62
CA SER A 47 -18.77 10.21 0.75
C SER A 47 -20.18 9.92 0.26
N GLU A 48 -21.07 10.92 0.21
CA GLU A 48 -22.44 10.75 -0.28
C GLU A 48 -22.47 10.53 -1.81
N LEU A 49 -21.41 10.90 -2.53
CA LEU A 49 -21.33 10.67 -3.98
C LEU A 49 -21.45 9.19 -4.36
N ALA A 50 -20.93 8.29 -3.52
CA ALA A 50 -21.06 6.85 -3.73
C ALA A 50 -22.53 6.37 -3.72
N THR A 51 -23.42 7.09 -3.05
CA THR A 51 -24.85 6.74 -2.95
C THR A 51 -25.67 7.15 -4.18
N ILE A 52 -25.26 8.23 -4.84
CA ILE A 52 -25.93 8.74 -6.05
C ILE A 52 -25.29 8.21 -7.34
N ALA A 53 -24.06 7.70 -7.25
CA ALA A 53 -23.30 7.17 -8.37
C ALA A 53 -24.05 6.05 -9.11
N LYS A 54 -24.01 6.08 -10.44
CA LYS A 54 -24.55 5.02 -11.29
C LYS A 54 -23.42 4.32 -12.06
N PRO A 55 -23.48 3.01 -12.32
CA PRO A 55 -22.49 2.34 -13.17
C PRO A 55 -22.46 2.88 -14.61
N LYS A 56 -23.63 3.28 -15.12
CA LYS A 56 -23.83 3.86 -16.45
C LYS A 56 -24.84 5.02 -16.35
N PRO A 57 -24.41 6.21 -15.91
CA PRO A 57 -25.27 7.37 -15.82
C PRO A 57 -25.83 7.75 -17.19
N THR A 58 -27.04 8.28 -17.21
CA THR A 58 -27.76 8.74 -18.39
C THR A 58 -28.07 10.24 -18.27
N ALA A 59 -28.69 10.83 -19.29
CA ALA A 59 -29.12 12.23 -19.24
C ALA A 59 -30.10 12.51 -18.07
N ALA A 60 -30.86 11.50 -17.62
CA ALA A 60 -31.78 11.63 -16.49
C ALA A 60 -31.06 11.69 -15.13
N ASP A 61 -29.78 11.30 -15.08
CA ASP A 61 -28.97 11.31 -13.85
C ASP A 61 -28.15 12.60 -13.69
N ILE A 62 -28.34 13.59 -14.59
CA ILE A 62 -27.73 14.91 -14.46
C ILE A 62 -28.28 15.58 -13.20
N ILE A 63 -27.39 15.99 -12.31
CA ILE A 63 -27.77 16.66 -11.06
C ILE A 63 -28.32 18.05 -11.39
N THR A 64 -29.59 18.31 -11.06
CA THR A 64 -30.27 19.57 -11.42
C THR A 64 -30.16 20.65 -10.34
N GLU A 65 -29.91 20.26 -9.10
CA GLU A 65 -29.81 21.15 -7.94
C GLU A 65 -28.36 21.43 -7.56
N ASP A 66 -28.15 22.47 -6.77
CA ASP A 66 -26.82 22.74 -6.21
C ASP A 66 -26.44 21.64 -5.23
N TYR A 67 -25.53 20.77 -5.67
CA TYR A 67 -24.98 19.67 -4.88
C TYR A 67 -23.50 19.98 -4.66
N ILE A 68 -23.19 20.57 -3.51
CA ILE A 68 -21.88 21.16 -3.22
C ILE A 68 -21.16 20.31 -2.18
N VAL A 69 -20.00 19.80 -2.57
CA VAL A 69 -19.08 19.06 -1.70
C VAL A 69 -17.75 19.80 -1.58
N GLU A 70 -17.00 19.47 -0.52
CA GLU A 70 -15.63 19.92 -0.33
C GLU A 70 -14.66 18.73 -0.44
N ALA A 71 -13.52 18.94 -1.09
CA ALA A 71 -12.49 17.91 -1.24
C ALA A 71 -11.09 18.54 -1.38
N TYR A 72 -10.07 17.84 -0.89
CA TYR A 72 -8.67 18.21 -1.01
C TYR A 72 -8.05 17.57 -2.24
N VAL A 73 -7.29 18.35 -3.01
CA VAL A 73 -6.55 17.85 -4.18
C VAL A 73 -5.43 16.89 -3.73
N SER A 74 -5.45 15.66 -4.22
CA SER A 74 -4.45 14.64 -3.89
C SER A 74 -3.45 14.37 -5.03
N SER A 75 -3.81 14.70 -6.26
CA SER A 75 -2.96 14.55 -7.46
C SER A 75 -2.20 15.84 -7.85
N SER A 76 -1.34 15.72 -8.85
CA SER A 76 -0.80 16.82 -9.65
C SER A 76 -0.59 16.33 -11.08
N ASP A 77 -0.98 17.14 -12.08
CA ASP A 77 -0.71 16.88 -13.50
C ASP A 77 0.54 17.61 -14.00
N GLU A 78 1.32 18.25 -13.12
CA GLU A 78 2.52 19.04 -13.45
C GLU A 78 3.57 18.24 -14.22
N SER A 79 3.76 16.97 -13.85
CA SER A 79 4.71 16.10 -14.55
C SER A 79 4.19 15.59 -15.89
N GLY A 80 2.89 15.70 -16.17
CA GLY A 80 2.23 15.12 -17.34
C GLY A 80 1.90 13.62 -17.22
N ASN A 81 2.14 12.98 -16.08
CA ASN A 81 1.79 11.57 -15.89
C ASN A 81 0.27 11.36 -15.71
N ILE A 82 -0.32 12.16 -14.82
CA ILE A 82 -1.76 12.27 -14.65
C ILE A 82 -2.24 13.31 -15.66
N TYR A 83 -3.19 12.95 -16.52
CA TYR A 83 -3.64 13.82 -17.60
C TYR A 83 -5.14 13.68 -17.81
N LYS A 84 -5.81 14.83 -18.01
CA LYS A 84 -7.26 14.93 -18.20
C LYS A 84 -8.12 14.41 -17.04
N MET A 85 -7.53 14.30 -15.86
CA MET A 85 -8.20 13.90 -14.64
C MET A 85 -7.52 14.51 -13.43
N MET A 86 -8.26 14.67 -12.34
CA MET A 86 -7.73 15.03 -11.02
C MET A 86 -8.29 14.07 -9.98
N PHE A 87 -7.46 13.70 -9.02
CA PHE A 87 -7.91 12.95 -7.85
C PHE A 87 -8.04 13.88 -6.65
N LEU A 88 -9.11 13.69 -5.89
CA LEU A 88 -9.40 14.43 -4.68
C LEU A 88 -9.89 13.49 -3.59
N GLN A 89 -9.77 13.92 -2.33
CA GLN A 89 -10.19 13.16 -1.16
C GLN A 89 -10.82 14.04 -0.08
N ASP A 90 -11.67 13.45 0.73
CA ASP A 90 -12.47 14.15 1.75
C ASP A 90 -11.63 14.81 2.85
N LYS A 91 -10.45 14.27 3.17
CA LYS A 91 -9.56 14.76 4.23
C LYS A 91 -8.09 14.72 3.81
N PRO A 92 -7.25 15.65 4.31
CA PRO A 92 -5.81 15.63 4.01
C PRO A 92 -5.07 14.49 4.72
N GLU A 93 -5.64 13.97 5.82
CA GLU A 93 -5.10 12.86 6.61
C GLU A 93 -6.24 11.90 6.96
N ASN A 94 -5.98 10.60 6.86
CA ASN A 94 -6.98 9.54 7.06
C ASN A 94 -8.28 9.74 6.24
N PRO A 95 -8.18 9.91 4.90
CA PRO A 95 -9.35 10.06 4.04
C PRO A 95 -10.23 8.82 4.08
N THR A 96 -11.55 9.02 3.97
CA THR A 96 -12.53 7.94 3.91
C THR A 96 -13.15 7.78 2.52
N GLN A 97 -13.06 8.82 1.67
CA GLN A 97 -13.53 8.77 0.28
C GLN A 97 -12.54 9.49 -0.63
N GLY A 98 -12.20 8.88 -1.75
CA GLY A 98 -11.53 9.52 -2.89
C GLY A 98 -12.46 9.62 -4.09
N ILE A 99 -12.22 10.58 -4.98
CA ILE A 99 -12.90 10.69 -6.28
C ILE A 99 -11.93 11.04 -7.39
N GLU A 100 -12.32 10.76 -8.63
CA GLU A 100 -11.69 11.23 -9.85
C GLU A 100 -12.61 12.26 -10.53
N ILE A 101 -12.07 13.39 -10.97
CA ILE A 101 -12.79 14.38 -11.79
C ILE A 101 -12.16 14.40 -13.17
N ASP A 102 -12.97 14.11 -14.18
CA ASP A 102 -12.57 14.04 -15.59
C ASP A 102 -12.65 15.43 -16.24
N ILE A 103 -11.52 15.96 -16.73
CA ILE A 103 -11.39 17.30 -17.30
C ILE A 103 -10.68 17.21 -18.66
N ASP A 104 -11.19 17.83 -19.71
CA ASP A 104 -10.58 17.75 -21.05
C ASP A 104 -9.43 18.76 -21.24
N GLY A 105 -8.53 18.84 -20.27
CA GLY A 105 -7.41 19.77 -20.23
C GLY A 105 -6.28 19.28 -19.33
N GLY A 106 -5.15 19.99 -19.39
CA GLY A 106 -4.02 19.81 -18.48
C GLY A 106 -3.72 21.11 -17.74
N ASN A 107 -2.58 21.15 -17.06
CA ASN A 107 -2.11 22.25 -16.22
C ASN A 107 -3.05 22.61 -15.07
N GLN A 108 -3.83 21.66 -14.58
CA GLN A 108 -4.74 21.88 -13.46
C GLN A 108 -4.00 22.23 -12.17
N TYR A 109 -2.75 21.77 -12.00
CA TYR A 109 -1.87 22.09 -10.87
C TYR A 109 -1.65 23.61 -10.66
N LEU A 110 -1.78 24.43 -11.71
CA LEU A 110 -1.62 25.89 -11.61
C LEU A 110 -2.75 26.54 -10.80
N ASP A 111 -3.98 26.10 -11.04
CA ASP A 111 -5.16 26.62 -10.34
C ASP A 111 -5.46 25.82 -9.06
N PHE A 112 -5.20 24.51 -9.09
CA PHE A 112 -5.54 23.54 -8.05
C PHE A 112 -4.30 22.74 -7.63
N PRO A 113 -3.35 23.37 -6.91
CA PRO A 113 -2.17 22.67 -6.42
C PRO A 113 -2.55 21.57 -5.41
N THR A 114 -1.69 20.56 -5.26
CA THR A 114 -1.87 19.50 -4.26
C THR A 114 -2.11 20.10 -2.87
N GLY A 115 -3.10 19.58 -2.16
CA GLY A 115 -3.51 20.06 -0.84
C GLY A 115 -4.51 21.21 -0.84
N ALA A 116 -4.80 21.84 -1.99
CA ALA A 116 -5.83 22.86 -2.07
C ALA A 116 -7.20 22.27 -1.69
N LEU A 117 -7.95 22.96 -0.84
CA LEU A 117 -9.35 22.64 -0.57
C LEU A 117 -10.21 23.26 -1.66
N LEU A 118 -11.00 22.43 -2.34
CA LEU A 118 -11.92 22.85 -3.39
C LEU A 118 -13.37 22.69 -2.95
N ARG A 119 -14.22 23.62 -3.37
CA ARG A 119 -15.66 23.43 -3.47
C ARG A 119 -16.02 23.00 -4.87
N ILE A 120 -16.79 21.92 -4.96
CA ILE A 120 -17.26 21.32 -6.20
C ILE A 120 -18.78 21.38 -6.18
N ASN A 121 -19.38 22.21 -7.04
CA ASN A 121 -20.82 22.18 -7.30
C ASN A 121 -21.09 21.22 -8.48
N LEU A 122 -21.76 20.11 -8.19
CA LEU A 122 -22.06 19.07 -9.17
C LEU A 122 -23.30 19.36 -10.02
N LYS A 123 -23.97 20.51 -9.84
CA LYS A 123 -25.10 20.93 -10.68
C LYS A 123 -24.72 20.95 -12.16
N GLY A 124 -25.37 20.10 -12.96
CA GLY A 124 -25.11 19.92 -14.38
C GLY A 124 -24.05 18.86 -14.72
N LEU A 125 -23.54 18.14 -13.71
CA LEU A 125 -22.62 17.01 -13.85
C LEU A 125 -23.34 15.69 -13.53
N ILE A 126 -22.65 14.59 -13.80
CA ILE A 126 -23.06 13.22 -13.46
C ILE A 126 -21.98 12.55 -12.61
N VAL A 127 -22.38 11.51 -11.86
CA VAL A 127 -21.46 10.72 -11.03
C VAL A 127 -21.52 9.25 -11.48
N GLN A 128 -20.38 8.73 -11.93
CA GLN A 128 -20.22 7.33 -12.26
C GLN A 128 -19.60 6.56 -11.09
N GLY A 129 -20.15 5.40 -10.77
CA GLY A 129 -19.61 4.47 -9.79
C GLY A 129 -19.35 3.10 -10.41
N VAL A 130 -18.08 2.74 -10.64
CA VAL A 130 -17.73 1.47 -11.29
C VAL A 130 -16.48 0.84 -10.70
N ASN A 131 -16.58 -0.41 -10.25
CA ASN A 131 -15.51 -1.16 -9.60
C ASN A 131 -14.81 -0.38 -8.48
N GLY A 132 -15.55 0.42 -7.71
CA GLY A 132 -15.00 1.25 -6.63
C GLY A 132 -14.46 2.61 -7.06
N ASN A 133 -14.28 2.89 -8.36
CA ASN A 133 -14.02 4.26 -8.80
C ASN A 133 -15.29 5.09 -8.68
N ILE A 134 -15.18 6.28 -8.10
CA ILE A 134 -16.20 7.32 -8.13
C ILE A 134 -15.67 8.44 -9.03
N LYS A 135 -16.27 8.59 -10.20
CA LYS A 135 -15.88 9.57 -11.22
C LYS A 135 -16.94 10.65 -11.36
N VAL A 136 -16.50 11.90 -11.49
CA VAL A 136 -17.36 13.06 -11.72
C VAL A 136 -16.97 13.71 -13.04
N GLY A 137 -17.97 14.05 -13.84
CA GLY A 137 -17.75 14.59 -15.19
C GLY A 137 -19.04 15.09 -15.83
N SER A 138 -18.94 15.57 -17.06
CA SER A 138 -20.11 15.97 -17.84
C SER A 138 -20.86 14.75 -18.38
N TYR A 139 -22.15 14.89 -18.65
CA TYR A 139 -22.86 13.88 -19.44
C TYR A 139 -22.38 13.91 -20.90
N ASP A 140 -22.07 12.73 -21.46
CA ASP A 140 -21.77 12.52 -22.88
C ASP A 140 -22.50 11.25 -23.35
N PRO A 141 -23.28 11.28 -24.44
CA PRO A 141 -24.00 10.11 -24.92
C PRO A 141 -23.10 8.96 -25.42
N ASN A 142 -21.81 9.22 -25.70
CA ASN A 142 -20.87 8.24 -26.24
C ASN A 142 -19.96 7.62 -25.17
N TYR A 143 -19.90 8.22 -23.97
CA TYR A 143 -19.00 7.79 -22.90
C TYR A 143 -19.76 7.66 -21.58
N PRO A 144 -19.47 6.64 -20.75
CA PRO A 144 -20.08 6.53 -19.43
C PRO A 144 -19.85 7.73 -18.51
N ILE A 145 -18.75 8.45 -18.74
CA ILE A 145 -18.42 9.72 -18.12
C ILE A 145 -17.79 10.61 -19.20
N GLY A 146 -18.35 11.81 -19.40
CA GLY A 146 -17.77 12.83 -20.26
C GLY A 146 -16.80 13.71 -19.48
N ARG A 147 -15.84 14.31 -20.18
CA ARG A 147 -14.85 15.20 -19.57
C ARG A 147 -15.35 16.64 -19.54
N ILE A 148 -15.17 17.32 -18.42
CA ILE A 148 -15.51 18.73 -18.25
C ILE A 148 -14.64 19.56 -19.19
N ASN A 149 -15.26 20.42 -20.02
CA ASN A 149 -14.51 21.34 -20.88
C ASN A 149 -13.63 22.27 -20.01
N PRO A 150 -12.34 22.44 -20.32
CA PRO A 150 -11.42 23.23 -19.49
C PRO A 150 -11.89 24.68 -19.28
N ASN A 151 -12.58 25.27 -20.27
CA ASN A 151 -13.13 26.64 -20.16
C ASN A 151 -14.37 26.73 -19.26
N LYS A 152 -14.93 25.60 -18.83
CA LYS A 152 -16.10 25.50 -17.97
C LYS A 152 -15.77 24.97 -16.57
N VAL A 153 -14.53 24.58 -16.29
CA VAL A 153 -14.13 24.03 -14.98
C VAL A 153 -14.51 24.97 -13.84
N SER A 154 -14.27 26.28 -14.01
CA SER A 154 -14.61 27.28 -12.99
C SER A 154 -16.11 27.38 -12.69
N ASN A 155 -17.00 26.89 -13.56
CA ASN A 155 -18.45 26.83 -13.28
C ASN A 155 -18.80 25.77 -12.23
N TYR A 156 -17.93 24.79 -12.03
CA TYR A 156 -18.16 23.66 -11.13
C TYR A 156 -17.18 23.65 -9.96
N ILE A 157 -15.94 24.11 -10.15
CA ILE A 157 -14.85 23.93 -9.19
C ILE A 157 -14.18 25.27 -8.87
N ALA A 158 -13.99 25.55 -7.58
CA ALA A 158 -13.26 26.72 -7.11
C ALA A 158 -12.54 26.40 -5.79
N ARG A 159 -11.40 27.06 -5.55
CA ARG A 159 -10.70 26.96 -4.27
C ARG A 159 -11.53 27.58 -3.15
N VAL A 160 -11.43 26.99 -1.96
CA VAL A 160 -11.95 27.56 -0.73
C VAL A 160 -10.95 28.55 -0.17
N CYS A 161 -11.45 29.71 0.23
CA CYS A 161 -10.67 30.79 0.83
C CYS A 161 -10.96 30.90 2.33
N ASP A 162 -9.93 31.16 3.14
CA ASP A 162 -10.01 31.39 4.59
C ASP A 162 -10.30 32.86 4.98
N GLY A 163 -10.78 33.65 4.01
CA GLY A 163 -11.03 35.09 4.16
C GLY A 163 -9.91 35.96 3.59
N GLN A 164 -8.73 35.39 3.31
CA GLN A 164 -7.64 36.11 2.64
C GLN A 164 -6.94 35.26 1.58
N LYS A 165 -6.68 33.98 1.86
CA LYS A 165 -5.88 33.09 1.02
C LYS A 165 -6.61 31.79 0.72
N PRO A 166 -6.25 31.10 -0.37
CA PRO A 166 -6.73 29.73 -0.59
C PRO A 166 -6.27 28.81 0.54
N VAL A 167 -7.18 27.96 1.03
CA VAL A 167 -6.87 26.92 2.01
C VAL A 167 -6.04 25.83 1.33
N VAL A 168 -4.88 25.53 1.88
CA VAL A 168 -3.98 24.47 1.41
C VAL A 168 -3.50 23.66 2.62
N ALA A 169 -3.61 22.34 2.54
CA ALA A 169 -3.19 21.40 3.58
C ALA A 169 -2.04 20.50 3.09
N THR A 170 -1.18 20.06 4.00
CA THR A 170 -0.21 19.02 3.69
C THR A 170 -0.92 17.67 3.62
N MET A 171 -0.88 17.04 2.43
CA MET A 171 -1.48 15.72 2.22
C MET A 171 -0.64 14.63 2.86
N LYS A 172 -1.27 13.75 3.64
CA LYS A 172 -0.66 12.57 4.25
C LYS A 172 -1.28 11.30 3.64
N PRO A 173 -0.49 10.46 2.95
CA PRO A 173 -1.01 9.24 2.34
C PRO A 173 -1.44 8.21 3.40
N LEU A 174 -2.43 7.39 3.08
CA LEU A 174 -2.73 6.18 3.85
C LEU A 174 -1.60 5.16 3.69
N GLU A 175 -0.98 4.72 4.78
CA GLU A 175 0.16 3.80 4.72
C GLU A 175 -0.28 2.33 4.79
N PHE A 176 0.24 1.51 3.87
CA PHE A 176 0.00 0.07 3.81
C PHE A 176 1.31 -0.74 3.81
N ALA A 177 1.28 -1.90 4.45
CA ALA A 177 2.43 -2.80 4.53
C ALA A 177 2.58 -3.71 3.30
N SER A 178 1.52 -3.90 2.52
CA SER A 178 1.51 -4.68 1.28
C SER A 178 0.50 -4.13 0.27
N ILE A 179 0.69 -4.49 -0.99
CA ILE A 179 -0.21 -4.18 -2.11
C ILE A 179 -1.59 -4.79 -1.85
N SER A 180 -1.66 -6.03 -1.35
CA SER A 180 -2.93 -6.68 -1.02
C SER A 180 -3.78 -5.89 -0.03
N ASP A 181 -3.13 -5.29 0.96
CA ASP A 181 -3.81 -4.54 2.02
C ASP A 181 -4.35 -3.22 1.48
N ALA A 182 -3.57 -2.55 0.61
CA ALA A 182 -3.98 -1.32 -0.07
C ALA A 182 -5.17 -1.55 -1.03
N LEU A 183 -5.23 -2.70 -1.68
CA LEU A 183 -6.28 -3.03 -2.66
C LEU A 183 -7.52 -3.71 -2.05
N LYS A 184 -7.48 -4.04 -0.75
CA LYS A 184 -8.49 -4.85 -0.08
C LYS A 184 -9.90 -4.28 -0.29
N ASN A 185 -10.77 -5.07 -0.92
CA ASN A 185 -12.15 -4.73 -1.23
C ASN A 185 -12.34 -3.44 -2.08
N GLY A 186 -11.28 -2.89 -2.67
CA GLY A 186 -11.33 -1.59 -3.34
C GLY A 186 -11.64 -0.41 -2.42
N ALA A 187 -11.40 -0.54 -1.11
CA ALA A 187 -11.76 0.48 -0.13
C ALA A 187 -10.99 1.81 -0.29
N HIS A 188 -9.85 1.77 -0.99
CA HIS A 188 -8.92 2.90 -1.11
C HIS A 188 -8.78 3.42 -2.55
N ILE A 189 -9.68 3.02 -3.44
CA ILE A 189 -9.70 3.52 -4.82
C ILE A 189 -9.94 5.04 -4.83
N ASN A 190 -9.26 5.74 -5.74
CA ASN A 190 -9.18 7.19 -5.88
C ASN A 190 -8.52 7.95 -4.71
N GLN A 191 -7.90 7.25 -3.75
CA GLN A 191 -7.19 7.87 -2.62
C GLN A 191 -5.68 7.89 -2.82
N LEU A 192 -5.01 8.85 -2.16
CA LEU A 192 -3.55 8.89 -2.04
C LEU A 192 -3.10 7.89 -0.97
N VAL A 193 -2.26 6.94 -1.38
CA VAL A 193 -1.73 5.91 -0.49
C VAL A 193 -0.21 5.84 -0.59
N LYS A 194 0.40 5.20 0.40
CA LYS A 194 1.81 4.85 0.43
C LYS A 194 1.92 3.35 0.67
N ILE A 195 2.55 2.64 -0.25
CA ILE A 195 2.78 1.20 -0.12
C ILE A 195 4.26 1.00 0.20
N LYS A 196 4.52 0.30 1.32
CA LYS A 196 5.87 0.03 1.79
C LYS A 196 6.47 -1.20 1.14
N ASN A 197 7.81 -1.25 1.10
CA ASN A 197 8.59 -2.42 0.70
C ASN A 197 8.16 -3.05 -0.63
N VAL A 198 8.07 -2.22 -1.68
CA VAL A 198 7.84 -2.64 -3.05
C VAL A 198 9.11 -2.50 -3.90
N GLN A 199 9.13 -3.16 -5.04
CA GLN A 199 10.15 -3.00 -6.07
C GLN A 199 9.53 -3.19 -7.46
N PHE A 200 10.12 -2.60 -8.50
CA PHE A 200 9.78 -2.96 -9.87
C PHE A 200 10.08 -4.45 -10.14
N GLU A 201 9.24 -5.15 -10.89
CA GLU A 201 9.54 -6.52 -11.34
C GLU A 201 10.82 -6.54 -12.20
N ASP A 202 11.55 -7.66 -12.20
CA ASP A 202 12.85 -7.77 -12.91
C ASP A 202 12.81 -7.37 -14.40
N PRO A 203 11.78 -7.74 -15.19
CA PRO A 203 11.68 -7.33 -16.58
C PRO A 203 11.54 -5.81 -16.79
N GLU A 204 11.13 -5.07 -15.77
CA GLU A 204 10.95 -3.61 -15.85
C GLU A 204 12.27 -2.86 -15.69
N LEU A 205 13.30 -3.49 -15.10
CA LEU A 205 14.58 -2.84 -14.81
C LEU A 205 15.37 -2.41 -16.06
N THR A 206 15.08 -3.00 -17.21
CA THR A 206 15.70 -2.66 -18.50
C THR A 206 14.93 -1.60 -19.27
N LYS A 207 13.80 -1.12 -18.75
CA LYS A 207 12.89 -0.18 -19.42
C LYS A 207 13.03 1.25 -18.92
N THR A 208 12.48 2.18 -19.71
CA THR A 208 12.11 3.54 -19.28
C THR A 208 10.76 3.55 -18.59
N PHE A 209 10.35 4.65 -17.96
CA PHE A 209 9.05 4.72 -17.27
C PHE A 209 7.83 4.55 -18.19
N ALA A 210 7.85 5.15 -19.38
CA ALA A 210 6.78 4.98 -20.37
C ALA A 210 7.33 4.34 -21.65
N ASP A 211 6.40 3.86 -22.49
CA ASP A 211 6.74 3.32 -23.81
C ASP A 211 6.87 4.48 -24.83
N GLU A 212 7.64 4.26 -25.90
CA GLU A 212 7.92 5.33 -26.87
C GLU A 212 6.67 5.79 -27.63
N SER A 213 5.79 4.84 -27.98
CA SER A 213 4.63 5.08 -28.85
C SER A 213 3.31 5.29 -28.11
N GLY A 214 3.31 5.33 -26.77
CA GLY A 214 2.10 5.53 -25.99
C GLY A 214 2.27 5.33 -24.50
N THR A 215 1.16 5.37 -23.78
CA THR A 215 1.13 5.07 -22.34
C THR A 215 1.69 3.66 -22.11
N GLY A 216 2.70 3.55 -21.25
CA GLY A 216 3.29 2.28 -20.85
C GLY A 216 2.85 1.90 -19.46
N ASP A 217 2.68 0.59 -19.24
CA ASP A 217 2.44 0.04 -17.91
C ASP A 217 3.74 -0.56 -17.37
N ARG A 218 4.03 -0.35 -16.09
CA ARG A 218 5.15 -0.97 -15.37
C ARG A 218 4.62 -1.66 -14.13
N TYR A 219 5.27 -2.75 -13.74
CA TYR A 219 4.76 -3.61 -12.69
C TYR A 219 5.65 -3.52 -11.47
N ILE A 220 5.02 -3.28 -10.31
CA ILE A 220 5.69 -3.40 -9.03
C ILE A 220 5.16 -4.62 -8.28
N THR A 221 6.03 -5.18 -7.45
CA THR A 221 5.69 -6.28 -6.55
C THR A 221 6.12 -5.97 -5.13
N ASP A 222 5.41 -6.55 -4.16
CA ASP A 222 5.77 -6.49 -2.75
C ASP A 222 6.39 -7.82 -2.26
N LYS A 223 6.82 -7.84 -1.00
CA LYS A 223 7.40 -9.04 -0.37
C LYS A 223 6.45 -10.24 -0.33
N LYS A 224 5.14 -10.01 -0.33
CA LYS A 224 4.11 -11.06 -0.34
C LYS A 224 3.76 -11.55 -1.76
N ALA A 225 4.55 -11.14 -2.77
CA ALA A 225 4.26 -11.39 -4.18
C ALA A 225 2.94 -10.79 -4.68
N GLY A 226 2.41 -9.79 -3.98
CA GLY A 226 1.37 -8.91 -4.52
C GLY A 226 1.93 -8.14 -5.72
N ARG A 227 1.06 -7.80 -6.68
CA ARG A 227 1.43 -7.04 -7.88
C ARG A 227 0.47 -5.86 -8.07
N LEU A 228 1.00 -4.73 -8.50
CA LEU A 228 0.24 -3.54 -8.88
C LEU A 228 0.79 -2.96 -10.18
N ASP A 229 -0.13 -2.58 -11.08
CA ASP A 229 0.20 -1.98 -12.36
C ASP A 229 0.31 -0.44 -12.19
N LEU A 230 1.46 0.12 -12.56
CA LEU A 230 1.69 1.57 -12.57
C LEU A 230 1.58 2.08 -13.99
N ARG A 231 0.71 3.06 -14.20
CA ARG A 231 0.45 3.62 -15.52
C ARG A 231 1.25 4.89 -15.76
N PHE A 232 1.99 4.91 -16.88
CA PHE A 232 2.92 5.97 -17.22
C PHE A 232 2.63 6.60 -18.57
N SER A 233 2.27 7.88 -18.57
CA SER A 233 2.10 8.67 -19.79
C SER A 233 3.43 8.87 -20.52
N ASN A 234 3.44 8.69 -21.85
CA ASN A 234 4.60 9.06 -22.68
C ASN A 234 4.80 10.58 -22.81
N TYR A 235 3.83 11.39 -22.33
CA TYR A 235 3.97 12.84 -22.18
C TYR A 235 4.57 13.24 -20.83
N ALA A 236 4.78 12.30 -19.91
CA ALA A 236 5.38 12.61 -18.63
C ALA A 236 6.82 13.14 -18.82
N THR A 237 7.22 14.13 -18.04
CA THR A 237 8.57 14.73 -18.09
C THR A 237 9.68 13.70 -17.86
N PHE A 238 9.36 12.62 -17.15
CA PHE A 238 10.24 11.49 -16.85
C PHE A 238 10.01 10.25 -17.72
N ALA A 239 9.13 10.31 -18.73
CA ALA A 239 8.74 9.18 -19.57
C ALA A 239 9.94 8.39 -20.13
N LYS A 240 10.97 9.10 -20.60
CA LYS A 240 12.19 8.55 -21.19
C LYS A 240 13.31 8.28 -20.18
N SER A 241 13.11 8.57 -18.90
CA SER A 241 14.09 8.25 -17.87
C SER A 241 14.15 6.73 -17.67
N PRO A 242 15.34 6.12 -17.61
CA PRO A 242 15.46 4.70 -17.32
C PRO A 242 15.07 4.42 -15.86
N ILE A 243 14.47 3.24 -15.61
CA ILE A 243 14.15 2.79 -14.24
C ILE A 243 15.46 2.49 -13.49
N SER A 244 16.38 1.77 -14.13
CA SER A 244 17.70 1.42 -13.57
C SER A 244 18.78 2.45 -13.94
N PRO A 245 19.75 2.74 -13.06
CA PRO A 245 19.97 2.15 -11.74
C PRO A 245 19.21 2.82 -10.59
N LYS A 246 18.68 4.04 -10.80
CA LYS A 246 18.18 4.91 -9.72
C LYS A 246 17.00 4.30 -8.94
N TYR A 247 16.10 3.60 -9.62
CA TYR A 247 14.90 2.99 -9.04
C TYR A 247 14.93 1.46 -9.11
N ALA A 248 16.10 0.85 -9.29
CA ALA A 248 16.24 -0.60 -9.39
C ALA A 248 16.08 -1.32 -8.04
N LYS A 249 16.28 -0.60 -6.95
CA LYS A 249 16.20 -1.06 -5.57
C LYS A 249 14.74 -1.22 -5.09
N SER A 250 14.55 -1.51 -3.81
CA SER A 250 13.22 -1.58 -3.17
C SER A 250 13.01 -0.44 -2.17
N GLY A 251 11.76 -0.16 -1.83
CA GLY A 251 11.41 0.79 -0.77
C GLY A 251 9.94 1.17 -0.81
N ASP A 252 9.65 2.43 -0.54
CA ASP A 252 8.27 2.91 -0.41
C ASP A 252 7.88 3.71 -1.66
N ILE A 253 6.62 3.62 -2.04
CA ILE A 253 6.04 4.40 -3.14
C ILE A 253 4.76 5.09 -2.67
N VAL A 254 4.59 6.36 -3.04
CA VAL A 254 3.35 7.12 -2.89
C VAL A 254 2.62 7.11 -4.23
N LEU A 255 1.32 6.83 -4.22
CA LEU A 255 0.56 6.67 -5.46
C LEU A 255 -0.93 6.93 -5.25
N LEU A 256 -1.63 7.17 -6.35
CA LEU A 256 -3.08 7.30 -6.39
C LEU A 256 -3.68 6.02 -6.96
N LEU A 257 -4.42 5.29 -6.13
CA LEU A 257 -5.06 4.05 -6.55
C LEU A 257 -6.22 4.32 -7.49
N SER A 258 -6.36 3.48 -8.50
CA SER A 258 -7.44 3.52 -9.47
C SER A 258 -7.73 2.11 -9.98
N ARG A 259 -8.83 1.94 -10.70
CA ARG A 259 -9.10 0.71 -11.45
C ARG A 259 -9.41 1.06 -12.89
N TYR A 260 -8.72 0.41 -13.82
CA TYR A 260 -9.10 0.48 -15.22
C TYR A 260 -10.25 -0.49 -15.47
N THR A 261 -11.36 0.02 -16.01
CA THR A 261 -12.52 -0.79 -16.40
C THR A 261 -12.77 -0.58 -17.89
N GLY A 262 -12.78 -1.65 -18.66
CA GLY A 262 -13.04 -1.57 -20.10
C GLY A 262 -14.46 -1.12 -20.41
N THR A 263 -14.65 -0.43 -21.54
CA THR A 263 -15.97 0.07 -21.97
C THR A 263 -16.95 -1.05 -22.33
N SER A 264 -16.44 -2.21 -22.78
CA SER A 264 -17.24 -3.37 -23.19
C SER A 264 -17.60 -4.31 -22.04
N ASN A 265 -16.86 -4.30 -20.93
CA ASN A 265 -17.11 -5.16 -19.78
C ASN A 265 -16.82 -4.43 -18.46
N THR A 266 -17.89 -4.08 -17.75
CA THR A 266 -17.80 -3.33 -16.49
C THR A 266 -17.54 -4.19 -15.26
N THR A 267 -17.48 -5.52 -15.38
CA THR A 267 -17.22 -6.43 -14.24
C THR A 267 -15.77 -6.89 -14.13
N ILE A 268 -14.98 -6.76 -15.20
CA ILE A 268 -13.54 -7.04 -15.18
C ILE A 268 -12.80 -5.71 -15.09
N TYR A 269 -11.83 -5.64 -14.18
CA TYR A 269 -10.99 -4.47 -13.98
C TYR A 269 -9.53 -4.87 -13.73
N THR A 270 -8.64 -3.93 -14.01
CA THR A 270 -7.23 -3.99 -13.65
C THR A 270 -6.98 -3.02 -12.51
N GLU A 271 -6.38 -3.51 -11.42
CA GLU A 271 -5.86 -2.66 -10.35
C GLU A 271 -4.67 -1.88 -10.87
N GLN A 272 -4.77 -0.56 -10.82
CA GLN A 272 -3.73 0.31 -11.35
C GLN A 272 -3.47 1.49 -10.41
N ALA A 273 -2.35 2.17 -10.63
CA ALA A 273 -2.07 3.40 -9.92
C ALA A 273 -1.26 4.38 -10.75
N TYR A 274 -1.27 5.62 -10.29
CA TYR A 274 -0.53 6.73 -10.88
C TYR A 274 0.38 7.35 -9.83
N ILE A 275 1.61 7.66 -10.21
CA ILE A 275 2.46 8.57 -9.43
C ILE A 275 2.29 10.00 -9.98
N ARG A 276 2.48 10.99 -9.12
CA ARG A 276 2.44 12.40 -9.52
C ARG A 276 3.74 12.79 -10.19
N ASP A 277 4.86 12.37 -9.64
CA ASP A 277 6.20 12.60 -10.16
C ASP A 277 7.18 11.54 -9.63
N LEU A 278 8.48 11.67 -9.92
CA LEU A 278 9.49 10.72 -9.46
C LEU A 278 9.87 10.83 -7.97
N TYR A 279 9.48 11.91 -7.27
CA TYR A 279 9.67 12.03 -5.82
C TYR A 279 8.74 11.11 -5.03
N ASP A 280 7.65 10.65 -5.67
CA ASP A 280 6.77 9.63 -5.12
C ASP A 280 7.43 8.24 -5.03
N ILE A 281 8.59 8.02 -5.65
CA ILE A 281 9.34 6.75 -5.59
C ILE A 281 10.60 6.91 -4.73
N ASN A 282 10.64 6.23 -3.58
CA ASN A 282 11.80 6.21 -2.70
C ASN A 282 12.27 4.78 -2.42
N PHE A 283 13.21 4.30 -3.23
CA PHE A 283 13.71 2.90 -3.17
C PHE A 283 15.18 2.82 -2.71
N PRO A 284 15.49 3.04 -1.41
CA PRO A 284 16.87 3.01 -0.91
C PRO A 284 17.37 1.61 -0.55
N ASN A 285 16.46 0.65 -0.36
CA ASN A 285 16.74 -0.66 0.23
C ASN A 285 17.12 -1.70 -0.83
N ASP A 286 17.80 -2.76 -0.44
CA ASP A 286 18.13 -3.83 -1.37
C ASP A 286 16.87 -4.57 -1.86
N ARG A 287 16.94 -5.16 -3.05
CA ARG A 287 15.83 -5.95 -3.61
C ARG A 287 15.58 -7.19 -2.76
N PHE A 288 14.36 -7.69 -2.81
CA PHE A 288 13.92 -8.92 -2.17
C PHE A 288 13.42 -9.94 -3.21
N THR A 289 13.31 -11.20 -2.80
CA THR A 289 12.61 -12.25 -3.57
C THR A 289 11.12 -12.24 -3.20
N PRO A 290 10.20 -11.91 -4.11
CA PRO A 290 8.77 -11.91 -3.80
C PRO A 290 8.29 -13.30 -3.35
N GLY A 291 7.51 -13.35 -2.28
CA GLY A 291 6.94 -14.57 -1.73
C GLY A 291 7.85 -15.32 -0.74
N GLU A 292 9.12 -14.94 -0.62
CA GLU A 292 10.00 -15.46 0.42
C GLU A 292 9.82 -14.66 1.74
N PRO A 293 9.57 -15.33 2.88
CA PRO A 293 9.45 -14.63 4.15
C PRO A 293 10.77 -13.99 4.59
N GLU A 294 10.67 -12.91 5.37
CA GLU A 294 11.85 -12.29 5.95
C GLU A 294 12.42 -13.13 7.11
N LEU A 295 13.73 -13.04 7.30
CA LEU A 295 14.39 -13.64 8.45
C LEU A 295 13.76 -13.15 9.77
N PRO A 296 13.70 -14.01 10.80
CA PRO A 296 13.22 -13.61 12.13
C PRO A 296 14.07 -12.45 12.66
N SER A 297 13.45 -11.47 13.33
CA SER A 297 14.23 -10.36 13.89
C SER A 297 15.05 -10.80 15.12
N ALA A 298 15.93 -9.91 15.58
CA ALA A 298 16.72 -10.14 16.79
C ALA A 298 15.86 -10.29 18.06
N SER A 299 14.60 -9.83 18.07
CA SER A 299 13.69 -10.00 19.20
C SER A 299 12.89 -11.31 19.18
N ALA A 300 13.03 -12.12 18.12
CA ALA A 300 12.32 -13.38 18.02
C ALA A 300 12.77 -14.36 19.11
N VAL A 301 11.79 -14.91 19.84
CA VAL A 301 12.01 -15.88 20.92
C VAL A 301 11.57 -17.28 20.49
N ASN A 302 12.04 -18.31 21.20
CA ASN A 302 11.59 -19.67 20.99
C ASN A 302 10.09 -19.79 21.27
N LEU A 303 9.33 -20.37 20.33
CA LEU A 303 7.87 -20.51 20.44
C LEU A 303 7.45 -21.41 21.62
N PHE A 304 8.23 -22.45 21.87
CA PHE A 304 8.09 -23.37 22.98
C PHE A 304 9.50 -23.77 23.49
N PRO A 305 9.64 -24.24 24.74
CA PRO A 305 10.94 -24.67 25.25
C PRO A 305 11.60 -25.71 24.32
N GLY A 306 12.83 -25.46 23.87
CA GLY A 306 13.58 -26.34 22.95
C GLY A 306 13.08 -26.34 21.50
N SER A 307 12.40 -25.28 21.03
CA SER A 307 11.90 -25.18 19.66
C SER A 307 12.97 -24.92 18.58
N ASP A 308 14.22 -24.77 19.00
CA ASP A 308 15.44 -24.82 18.19
C ASP A 308 16.08 -26.23 18.19
N PHE A 309 15.49 -27.18 18.92
CA PHE A 309 15.91 -28.59 18.99
C PHE A 309 17.35 -28.85 19.46
N GLU A 310 18.04 -27.84 20.00
CA GLU A 310 19.37 -27.99 20.59
C GLU A 310 19.33 -28.66 21.96
N ASN A 311 18.21 -28.52 22.67
CA ASN A 311 17.95 -29.19 23.94
C ASN A 311 16.71 -30.08 23.82
N TRP A 312 16.92 -31.30 23.34
CA TRP A 312 15.85 -32.27 23.12
C TRP A 312 15.01 -32.60 24.37
N PRO A 313 15.59 -32.78 25.58
CA PRO A 313 14.79 -32.96 26.79
C PRO A 313 13.84 -31.78 27.06
N SER A 314 14.29 -30.54 26.81
CA SER A 314 13.43 -29.35 26.95
C SER A 314 12.28 -29.38 25.95
N PHE A 315 12.56 -29.73 24.69
CA PHE A 315 11.51 -29.95 23.68
C PHE A 315 10.49 -31.00 24.14
N LEU A 316 10.93 -32.19 24.55
CA LEU A 316 10.04 -33.25 25.00
C LEU A 316 9.19 -32.82 26.20
N SER A 317 9.77 -32.08 27.15
CA SER A 317 9.05 -31.55 28.31
C SER A 317 7.98 -30.50 27.97
N SER A 318 8.10 -29.86 26.79
CA SER A 318 7.13 -28.86 26.32
C SER A 318 5.86 -29.48 25.74
N LEU A 319 5.87 -30.77 25.42
CA LEU A 319 4.78 -31.44 24.73
C LEU A 319 3.59 -31.70 25.67
N ASN A 320 2.39 -31.80 25.09
CA ASN A 320 1.23 -32.27 25.83
C ASN A 320 1.28 -33.81 26.03
N SER A 321 0.24 -34.35 26.67
CA SER A 321 0.16 -35.78 27.02
C SER A 321 0.15 -36.75 25.83
N PHE A 322 -0.07 -36.27 24.59
CA PHE A 322 -0.02 -37.11 23.39
C PHE A 322 1.41 -37.34 22.87
N GLY A 323 2.38 -36.53 23.33
CA GLY A 323 3.80 -36.73 23.05
C GLY A 323 4.19 -36.50 21.58
N LEU A 324 5.26 -37.18 21.16
CA LEU A 324 5.88 -37.10 19.85
C LEU A 324 5.64 -38.38 19.05
N MET A 325 5.33 -38.26 17.76
CA MET A 325 5.18 -39.42 16.89
C MET A 325 6.51 -40.19 16.70
N PRO A 326 6.50 -41.54 16.61
CA PRO A 326 7.73 -42.34 16.57
C PRO A 326 8.65 -42.09 15.37
N TYR A 327 8.10 -41.62 14.25
CA TYR A 327 8.86 -41.26 13.05
C TYR A 327 9.47 -39.85 13.12
N ALA A 328 9.25 -39.15 14.23
CA ALA A 328 9.85 -37.86 14.51
C ALA A 328 10.92 -38.00 15.59
N THR A 329 12.16 -37.64 15.25
CA THR A 329 13.35 -37.84 16.10
C THR A 329 14.22 -36.58 16.09
N GLN A 330 15.23 -36.52 16.96
CA GLN A 330 16.23 -35.46 16.88
C GLN A 330 17.18 -35.74 15.71
N GLY A 331 17.32 -34.79 14.79
CA GLY A 331 18.32 -34.79 13.74
C GLY A 331 19.64 -34.24 14.24
N ILE A 332 20.48 -35.09 14.85
CA ILE A 332 21.76 -34.64 15.44
C ILE A 332 22.73 -34.17 14.34
N GLY A 333 23.14 -32.91 14.40
CA GLY A 333 24.02 -32.28 13.40
C GLY A 333 23.37 -32.06 12.02
N LEU A 334 22.05 -32.24 11.90
CA LEU A 334 21.30 -32.09 10.65
C LEU A 334 20.59 -30.74 10.51
N GLY A 335 20.63 -29.94 11.58
CA GLY A 335 19.97 -28.66 11.77
C GLY A 335 20.56 -27.50 10.98
N TYR A 336 19.96 -26.34 11.16
CA TYR A 336 20.35 -25.12 10.48
C TYR A 336 21.77 -24.74 10.92
N ASN A 337 22.64 -24.39 9.96
CA ASN A 337 24.06 -24.15 10.24
C ASN A 337 24.80 -25.30 10.98
N GLY A 338 24.34 -26.56 10.81
CA GLY A 338 25.00 -27.74 11.38
C GLY A 338 24.65 -28.03 12.84
N THR A 339 23.62 -27.40 13.37
CA THR A 339 23.10 -27.67 14.71
C THR A 339 22.15 -28.88 14.72
N ASN A 340 21.30 -29.04 15.72
CA ASN A 340 20.30 -30.11 15.77
C ASN A 340 18.97 -29.67 15.15
N SER A 341 18.08 -30.61 14.85
CA SER A 341 16.75 -30.32 14.29
C SER A 341 15.70 -31.33 14.72
N LEU A 342 14.44 -31.04 14.43
CA LEU A 342 13.40 -32.06 14.35
C LEU A 342 13.49 -32.75 12.99
N GLN A 343 13.84 -34.04 13.00
CA GLN A 343 13.74 -34.90 11.84
C GLN A 343 12.35 -35.53 11.78
N ILE A 344 11.66 -35.42 10.64
CA ILE A 344 10.44 -36.17 10.34
C ILE A 344 10.76 -37.09 9.17
N LYS A 345 10.88 -38.39 9.44
CA LYS A 345 11.26 -39.37 8.43
C LYS A 345 10.40 -40.62 8.49
N GLY A 346 9.53 -40.80 7.50
CA GLY A 346 8.66 -41.97 7.41
C GLY A 346 7.36 -41.71 6.66
N THR A 347 6.46 -42.68 6.75
CA THR A 347 5.14 -42.66 6.10
C THR A 347 4.03 -42.80 7.15
N PRO A 348 3.42 -41.70 7.61
CA PRO A 348 2.32 -41.72 8.57
C PRO A 348 1.11 -42.49 8.04
N SER A 349 0.51 -43.34 8.88
CA SER A 349 -0.70 -44.10 8.53
C SER A 349 -2.00 -43.31 8.74
N ASN A 350 -1.91 -42.13 9.38
CA ASN A 350 -3.03 -41.23 9.66
C ASN A 350 -2.63 -39.77 9.45
N ASN A 351 -3.62 -38.88 9.55
CA ASN A 351 -3.39 -37.44 9.63
C ASN A 351 -2.98 -37.08 11.06
N ASP A 352 -1.68 -37.19 11.36
CA ASP A 352 -1.19 -37.12 12.72
C ASP A 352 -1.04 -35.68 13.23
N TYR A 353 -1.08 -35.55 14.56
CA TYR A 353 -0.36 -34.49 15.24
C TYR A 353 1.03 -35.04 15.50
N VAL A 354 2.04 -34.58 14.76
CA VAL A 354 3.43 -35.02 14.98
C VAL A 354 3.83 -34.71 16.41
N PHE A 355 3.48 -33.52 16.88
CA PHE A 355 3.46 -33.13 18.28
C PHE A 355 2.48 -31.99 18.51
N THR A 356 2.21 -31.69 19.77
CA THR A 356 1.56 -30.46 20.21
C THR A 356 2.31 -29.93 21.42
N SER A 357 2.76 -28.67 21.38
CA SER A 357 3.60 -28.04 22.38
C SER A 357 2.90 -26.92 23.13
N ASN A 358 3.45 -26.62 24.31
CA ASN A 358 3.01 -25.53 25.18
C ASN A 358 3.91 -24.30 25.02
N ALA A 359 3.33 -23.11 25.14
CA ALA A 359 4.02 -21.83 25.00
C ALA A 359 5.24 -21.70 25.92
N ALA A 360 6.32 -21.12 25.40
CA ALA A 360 7.46 -20.68 26.19
C ALA A 360 7.14 -19.45 27.05
N SER A 361 8.01 -19.17 28.02
CA SER A 361 8.06 -17.86 28.66
C SER A 361 8.61 -16.80 27.70
N GLY A 362 8.13 -15.55 27.81
CA GLY A 362 8.69 -14.42 27.08
C GLY A 362 8.13 -14.21 25.66
N ILE A 363 7.09 -14.95 25.27
CA ILE A 363 6.34 -14.64 24.04
C ILE A 363 5.77 -13.21 24.13
N PRO A 364 5.93 -12.38 23.08
CA PRO A 364 5.36 -11.04 23.06
C PRO A 364 3.85 -11.03 23.27
N ALA A 365 3.32 -9.94 23.84
CA ALA A 365 1.88 -9.81 24.11
C ALA A 365 1.02 -9.77 22.82
N ALA A 366 1.59 -9.28 21.72
CA ALA A 366 0.92 -9.17 20.42
C ALA A 366 1.88 -9.64 19.31
N PRO A 367 2.17 -10.96 19.25
CA PRO A 367 3.10 -11.49 18.27
C PRO A 367 2.48 -11.37 16.88
N LYS A 368 3.30 -11.01 15.90
CA LYS A 368 2.91 -10.77 14.52
C LYS A 368 3.12 -11.98 13.62
N ARG A 369 4.05 -12.88 13.98
CA ARG A 369 4.34 -14.07 13.18
C ARG A 369 5.03 -15.19 13.96
N ILE A 370 4.89 -16.41 13.43
CA ILE A 370 5.75 -17.56 13.76
C ILE A 370 6.60 -17.88 12.54
N THR A 371 7.88 -18.16 12.73
CA THR A 371 8.80 -18.52 11.65
C THR A 371 9.47 -19.86 11.93
N MET A 372 9.74 -20.65 10.89
CA MET A 372 10.51 -21.90 11.02
C MET A 372 11.24 -22.24 9.73
N TYR A 373 12.38 -22.90 9.85
CA TYR A 373 13.12 -23.41 8.68
C TYR A 373 12.73 -24.85 8.38
N ILE A 374 12.61 -25.17 7.09
CA ILE A 374 12.40 -26.53 6.59
C ILE A 374 13.42 -26.86 5.49
N LYS A 375 13.95 -28.08 5.53
CA LYS A 375 14.82 -28.66 4.49
C LYS A 375 14.42 -30.11 4.24
N GLY A 376 14.39 -30.54 2.97
CA GLY A 376 14.17 -31.93 2.60
C GLY A 376 13.01 -32.11 1.62
N THR A 377 12.39 -33.28 1.65
CA THR A 377 11.29 -33.66 0.76
C THR A 377 10.10 -34.25 1.49
N ALA A 378 8.90 -34.00 0.95
CA ALA A 378 7.68 -34.73 1.26
C ALA A 378 6.90 -34.96 -0.02
N SER A 379 6.53 -36.20 -0.32
CA SER A 379 5.74 -36.56 -1.51
C SER A 379 4.35 -37.09 -1.14
N GLY A 380 3.37 -36.82 -2.00
CA GLY A 380 1.97 -37.21 -1.81
C GLY A 380 1.19 -36.36 -0.81
N LYS A 381 1.85 -35.78 0.19
CA LYS A 381 1.28 -34.86 1.19
C LYS A 381 2.27 -33.78 1.63
N SER A 382 1.72 -32.69 2.17
CA SER A 382 2.44 -31.59 2.81
C SER A 382 2.09 -31.46 4.30
N LEU A 383 2.61 -30.42 4.95
CA LEU A 383 2.41 -30.12 6.36
C LEU A 383 1.21 -29.20 6.61
N SER A 384 0.65 -29.32 7.80
CA SER A 384 -0.32 -28.37 8.35
C SER A 384 0.08 -27.99 9.78
N PHE A 385 -0.26 -26.77 10.18
CA PHE A 385 0.10 -26.20 11.48
C PHE A 385 -1.14 -25.66 12.18
N ASN A 386 -1.18 -25.79 13.50
CA ASN A 386 -2.24 -25.22 14.32
C ASN A 386 -1.66 -24.28 15.37
N VAL A 387 -2.21 -23.07 15.47
CA VAL A 387 -1.86 -22.09 16.50
C VAL A 387 -3.09 -21.89 17.39
N TYR A 388 -2.96 -22.25 18.66
CA TYR A 388 -4.09 -22.38 19.59
C TYR A 388 -4.54 -21.04 20.15
N ARG A 389 -5.84 -20.98 20.45
CA ARG A 389 -6.49 -19.84 21.10
C ARG A 389 -6.47 -19.98 22.63
N ALA A 390 -6.43 -18.87 23.36
CA ALA A 390 -6.40 -18.82 24.82
C ALA A 390 -7.72 -19.21 25.48
N THR A 391 -8.86 -19.01 24.79
CA THR A 391 -10.21 -19.20 25.32
C THR A 391 -11.02 -20.15 24.43
N PRO A 392 -11.81 -21.09 25.00
CA PRO A 392 -12.84 -21.79 24.24
C PRO A 392 -13.92 -20.79 23.82
N LEU A 393 -13.88 -20.38 22.56
CA LEU A 393 -14.85 -19.43 22.00
C LEU A 393 -16.17 -20.12 21.62
N ALA A 394 -17.18 -19.28 21.37
CA ALA A 394 -18.57 -19.57 21.04
C ALA A 394 -18.82 -20.89 20.28
N PRO A 395 -20.03 -21.50 20.42
CA PRO A 395 -20.39 -22.76 19.76
C PRO A 395 -19.92 -22.80 18.31
N ASN A 396 -19.20 -23.86 17.93
CA ASN A 396 -18.65 -24.10 16.59
C ASN A 396 -17.40 -23.29 16.19
N THR A 397 -16.72 -22.60 17.12
CA THR A 397 -15.41 -22.01 16.84
C THR A 397 -14.28 -23.02 17.04
N SER A 398 -13.38 -23.16 16.06
CA SER A 398 -12.19 -24.02 16.20
C SER A 398 -11.30 -23.53 17.36
N ALA A 399 -10.74 -24.48 18.13
CA ALA A 399 -9.81 -24.19 19.24
C ALA A 399 -8.46 -23.60 18.77
N PHE A 400 -8.22 -23.60 17.46
CA PHE A 400 -6.98 -23.14 16.85
C PHE A 400 -7.24 -22.47 15.49
N TYR A 401 -6.28 -21.65 15.10
CA TYR A 401 -6.09 -21.19 13.72
C TYR A 401 -5.31 -22.25 12.94
N THR A 402 -5.75 -22.53 11.72
CA THR A 402 -5.09 -23.52 10.85
C THR A 402 -4.22 -22.83 9.82
N PHE A 403 -3.06 -23.39 9.51
CA PHE A 403 -2.19 -22.93 8.42
C PHE A 403 -1.75 -24.14 7.61
N ASN A 404 -1.91 -24.10 6.29
CA ASN A 404 -1.58 -25.23 5.43
C ASN A 404 -0.42 -24.85 4.51
N LEU A 405 0.64 -25.66 4.49
CA LEU A 405 1.86 -25.31 3.74
C LEU A 405 1.68 -25.45 2.22
N GLY A 406 0.89 -26.40 1.77
CA GLY A 406 0.69 -26.61 0.34
C GLY A 406 1.95 -27.12 -0.36
N THR A 407 2.12 -26.76 -1.63
CA THR A 407 3.35 -27.02 -2.39
C THR A 407 4.44 -26.03 -1.98
N PHE A 408 5.63 -26.53 -1.64
CA PHE A 408 6.70 -25.72 -1.05
C PHE A 408 8.08 -26.02 -1.62
N SER A 409 8.80 -24.97 -2.05
CA SER A 409 10.13 -25.08 -2.68
C SER A 409 11.11 -23.94 -2.38
N THR A 410 10.63 -22.69 -2.24
CA THR A 410 11.49 -21.49 -2.09
C THR A 410 11.30 -20.75 -0.76
N GLY A 411 10.12 -20.78 -0.19
CA GLY A 411 9.71 -20.07 1.03
C GLY A 411 8.20 -19.87 0.98
N ALA A 412 7.55 -19.64 2.12
CA ALA A 412 6.10 -19.42 2.13
C ALA A 412 5.63 -18.58 3.32
N THR A 413 4.80 -17.58 3.04
CA THR A 413 4.01 -16.87 4.07
C THR A 413 2.59 -17.41 4.05
N LEU A 414 2.13 -17.94 5.18
CA LEU A 414 0.85 -18.63 5.32
C LEU A 414 -0.13 -17.76 6.12
N SER A 415 -1.36 -17.66 5.61
CA SER A 415 -2.49 -17.05 6.30
C SER A 415 -3.37 -18.12 6.96
N PRO A 416 -4.21 -17.74 7.94
CA PRO A 416 -5.16 -18.66 8.55
C PRO A 416 -6.18 -19.22 7.54
N GLU A 417 -6.43 -20.52 7.64
CA GLU A 417 -7.35 -21.29 6.83
C GLU A 417 -8.49 -21.89 7.68
N SER A 418 -9.58 -22.26 7.01
CA SER A 418 -10.77 -22.81 7.68
C SER A 418 -10.57 -24.23 8.23
N THR A 419 -9.74 -25.04 7.58
CA THR A 419 -9.57 -26.47 7.89
C THR A 419 -8.14 -26.94 7.63
N ASN A 420 -7.73 -28.02 8.29
CA ASN A 420 -6.45 -28.67 8.04
C ASN A 420 -6.47 -29.34 6.65
N SER A 421 -5.46 -29.06 5.85
CA SER A 421 -5.24 -29.65 4.53
C SER A 421 -3.78 -30.04 4.40
N TYR A 422 -3.55 -31.18 3.76
CA TYR A 422 -2.22 -31.77 3.55
C TYR A 422 -1.91 -31.86 2.06
N ASN A 423 -2.63 -31.12 1.23
CA ASN A 423 -2.43 -31.13 -0.22
C ASN A 423 -1.06 -30.52 -0.56
N GLY A 424 -0.48 -30.96 -1.67
CA GLY A 424 0.82 -30.50 -2.15
C GLY A 424 1.97 -31.44 -1.80
N ALA A 425 3.17 -30.94 -2.04
CA ALA A 425 4.44 -31.64 -1.82
C ALA A 425 5.53 -30.65 -1.40
N ILE A 426 6.53 -31.14 -0.70
CA ILE A 426 7.69 -30.35 -0.28
C ILE A 426 8.91 -30.84 -1.07
N ASN A 427 9.62 -29.92 -1.71
CA ASN A 427 10.95 -30.20 -2.22
C ASN A 427 11.80 -28.93 -2.14
N THR A 428 12.68 -28.86 -1.16
CA THR A 428 13.53 -27.69 -0.96
C THR A 428 14.84 -27.74 -1.75
N ASN A 429 15.05 -28.79 -2.57
CA ASN A 429 16.31 -29.06 -3.27
C ASN A 429 17.54 -29.03 -2.35
N GLY A 430 17.38 -29.57 -1.13
CA GLY A 430 18.43 -29.62 -0.11
C GLY A 430 18.74 -28.27 0.55
N GLN A 431 18.04 -27.20 0.21
CA GLN A 431 18.21 -25.88 0.82
C GLN A 431 17.30 -25.72 2.04
N TRP A 432 17.74 -24.91 3.01
CA TRP A 432 16.89 -24.45 4.09
C TRP A 432 15.99 -23.32 3.59
N ARG A 433 14.67 -23.50 3.72
CA ARG A 433 13.66 -22.52 3.30
C ARG A 433 12.85 -22.08 4.49
N LEU A 434 12.52 -20.79 4.55
CA LEU A 434 11.79 -20.20 5.66
C LEU A 434 10.27 -20.28 5.39
N ILE A 435 9.53 -20.57 6.45
CA ILE A 435 8.08 -20.45 6.50
C ILE A 435 7.73 -19.39 7.52
N GLU A 436 6.74 -18.56 7.19
CA GLU A 436 6.11 -17.62 8.10
C GLU A 436 4.63 -17.95 8.25
N LEU A 437 4.12 -18.04 9.48
CA LEU A 437 2.69 -18.06 9.80
C LEU A 437 2.31 -16.65 10.23
N THR A 438 1.45 -15.98 9.46
CA THR A 438 0.99 -14.62 9.80
C THR A 438 0.03 -14.66 10.99
N LEU A 439 0.40 -13.98 12.08
CA LEU A 439 -0.43 -13.82 13.28
C LEU A 439 -1.07 -12.43 13.39
N THR A 440 -0.71 -11.51 12.48
CA THR A 440 -1.25 -10.14 12.48
C THR A 440 -2.79 -10.18 12.37
N GLY A 441 -3.46 -9.50 13.30
CA GLY A 441 -4.93 -9.46 13.38
C GLY A 441 -5.56 -10.60 14.20
N LEU A 442 -4.76 -11.56 14.68
CA LEU A 442 -5.22 -12.60 15.60
C LEU A 442 -5.07 -12.11 17.04
N THR A 443 -6.17 -12.04 17.78
CA THR A 443 -6.23 -11.31 19.07
C THR A 443 -6.34 -12.21 20.30
N ASP A 444 -6.56 -13.51 20.12
CA ASP A 444 -6.89 -14.46 21.17
C ASP A 444 -5.92 -15.65 21.21
N LEU A 445 -4.66 -15.45 20.81
CA LEU A 445 -3.62 -16.50 20.81
C LEU A 445 -3.27 -16.98 22.22
N ASN A 446 -3.00 -18.28 22.39
CA ASN A 446 -2.67 -18.88 23.68
C ASN A 446 -1.20 -18.72 24.08
N ILE A 447 -0.76 -17.47 24.24
CA ILE A 447 0.63 -17.11 24.55
C ILE A 447 1.00 -17.28 26.04
N THR A 448 0.09 -17.80 26.87
CA THR A 448 0.35 -17.98 28.31
C THR A 448 1.34 -19.13 28.51
N PRO A 449 2.47 -18.91 29.21
CA PRO A 449 3.49 -19.95 29.39
C PRO A 449 2.91 -21.25 29.96
N GLY A 450 3.29 -22.39 29.36
CA GLY A 450 2.80 -23.70 29.76
C GLY A 450 1.39 -24.06 29.28
N LYS A 451 0.71 -23.20 28.52
CA LYS A 451 -0.56 -23.52 27.86
C LYS A 451 -0.33 -23.97 26.41
N THR A 452 -1.22 -24.80 25.88
CA THR A 452 -1.13 -25.34 24.52
C THR A 452 -1.09 -24.22 23.49
N MET A 453 -0.06 -24.22 22.66
CA MET A 453 0.24 -23.11 21.75
C MET A 453 0.33 -23.52 20.29
N PHE A 454 1.03 -24.63 19.99
CA PHE A 454 1.39 -24.96 18.63
C PHE A 454 1.29 -26.45 18.37
N ALA A 455 0.85 -26.82 17.17
CA ALA A 455 0.96 -28.19 16.69
C ALA A 455 1.45 -28.24 15.25
N LEU A 456 2.25 -29.25 14.97
CA LEU A 456 2.70 -29.62 13.63
C LEU A 456 2.04 -30.93 13.22
N LYS A 457 1.52 -30.99 12.00
CA LYS A 457 0.74 -32.10 11.50
C LYS A 457 1.24 -32.59 10.15
N THR A 458 1.12 -33.90 9.94
CA THR A 458 1.41 -34.60 8.69
C THR A 458 0.14 -35.24 8.15
N GLY A 459 0.06 -35.34 6.82
CA GLY A 459 -1.00 -36.06 6.13
C GLY A 459 -0.71 -37.56 6.00
N LYS A 460 -1.77 -38.36 6.11
CA LYS A 460 -1.81 -39.80 5.86
C LYS A 460 -1.20 -40.16 4.50
N ASP A 461 -0.41 -41.23 4.47
CA ASP A 461 0.25 -41.82 3.30
C ASP A 461 1.30 -40.90 2.63
N GLY A 462 1.59 -39.73 3.21
CA GLY A 462 2.70 -38.89 2.75
C GLY A 462 4.05 -39.52 3.08
N VAL A 463 5.03 -39.39 2.18
CA VAL A 463 6.39 -39.89 2.42
C VAL A 463 7.28 -38.70 2.77
N TYR A 464 7.71 -38.61 4.02
CA TYR A 464 8.47 -37.47 4.55
C TYR A 464 9.93 -37.84 4.78
N ASP A 465 10.84 -36.93 4.42
CA ASP A 465 12.23 -36.87 4.86
C ASP A 465 12.58 -35.38 5.02
N LEU A 466 12.21 -34.83 6.17
CA LEU A 466 12.30 -33.41 6.47
C LEU A 466 13.17 -33.16 7.71
N GLN A 467 13.87 -32.04 7.69
CA GLN A 467 14.44 -31.37 8.85
C GLN A 467 13.68 -30.07 9.08
N ILE A 468 13.28 -29.83 10.32
CA ILE A 468 12.59 -28.62 10.76
C ILE A 468 13.36 -28.04 11.93
N ASP A 469 13.56 -26.73 11.93
CA ASP A 469 14.43 -26.09 12.90
C ASP A 469 14.03 -24.62 13.19
N ASN A 470 14.49 -24.12 14.33
CA ASN A 470 14.41 -22.71 14.75
C ASN A 470 12.97 -22.18 14.69
N ILE A 471 12.03 -22.85 15.35
CA ILE A 471 10.63 -22.40 15.40
C ILE A 471 10.53 -21.24 16.41
N LYS A 472 10.38 -20.03 15.89
CA LYS A 472 10.40 -18.77 16.66
C LYS A 472 9.12 -17.98 16.52
N ILE A 473 8.88 -17.07 17.46
CA ILE A 473 7.74 -16.15 17.50
C ILE A 473 8.20 -14.74 17.88
N GLU A 474 7.58 -13.74 17.25
CA GLU A 474 7.83 -12.30 17.52
C GLU A 474 6.61 -11.43 17.25
#